data_AF-A0A2S0RHN3-F1
#
_entry.id   AF-A0A2S0RHN3-F1
#
_cell.length_a   1.000
_cell.length_b   1.000
_cell.length_c   1.000
_cell.angle_alpha   90.00
_cell.angle_beta   90.00
_cell.angle_gamma   90.00
#
_symmetry.space_group_name_H-M   'P 1'
#
loop_
_entity.id
_entity.type
_entity.pdbx_description
1 polymer ?
#
loop_
_entity_poly.entity_id
_entity_poly.type
_entity_poly.pdbx_seq_one_letter_code
_entity_poly.pdbx_strand_id
1 'polypeptide(L)'
;MCWSLCCFSQQDDLLQKIRNYRRQDTVRVELLIDYCVNNTFSVSDTMLRYAREAHQTAVRLHYRLGEMRALNCIGNYYYQQGILDKAIGYYTTAGRIAERNKDAENIIICNNNLANIYTQTNQPAKALPLFLESDALLLQTGNAESQNRAAVLTNIGAAYSAMGQHQNALQYHFKVLALCKKKEILFGIAIAQSNIGDEYVQLKKFEKALPFLISAMSISEKNSFDALLGQIYNDLAKVYLARKQFDRAIEILQKGVVVCTRINDQNSLREIHKVLHQAYAGRGDFKKAYLSSLDYLTVNEKLTDLEKQKLTRETSAKYDTEKKEATIKDLNQRRKISELQSNRKSILMNGMIISFIALALVAYFLFSRFRQRKKNEWLAAKLEEAQNLLEAEKKITDSELKALKSQMNPHFIFNALNGIQEQFMYGDKLKANEQLSNFTYLTRQILEVSGRKQISVALEMELLTKYLELEKMRFASDFSYSVSASDAIDPDYHTVPPMILQPFVENSIKHGLLHKQGARKITVYFDIDPTERYLICSVEDNGVGRERSAAIKASNDLGHNSFSTDSIRQRLELLNQELKLEELVVFHDQISDGDISGTKVVLKIPLS
;
A
#
# COMPACT_ATOMS: atom_id res chain seq x y z
N MET A 1 42.47 -55.31 3.16
CA MET A 1 42.16 -54.83 1.80
C MET A 1 40.78 -55.27 1.26
N CYS A 2 40.00 -56.15 1.91
CA CYS A 2 38.60 -56.40 1.49
C CYS A 2 37.53 -55.46 2.09
N TRP A 3 37.93 -54.49 2.93
CA TRP A 3 36.99 -53.55 3.58
C TRP A 3 36.60 -52.34 2.72
N SER A 4 37.32 -52.06 1.62
CA SER A 4 37.08 -50.84 0.83
C SER A 4 35.84 -50.96 -0.06
N LEU A 5 35.66 -52.06 -0.79
CA LEU A 5 34.58 -52.19 -1.78
C LEU A 5 33.16 -52.21 -1.17
N CYS A 6 32.99 -52.71 0.06
CA CYS A 6 31.69 -52.77 0.73
C CYS A 6 31.31 -51.42 1.38
N CYS A 7 32.29 -50.66 1.90
CA CYS A 7 32.05 -49.31 2.42
C CYS A 7 31.67 -48.32 1.31
N PHE A 8 32.28 -48.43 0.12
CA PHE A 8 32.00 -47.51 -0.99
C PHE A 8 30.55 -47.63 -1.52
N SER A 9 30.03 -48.86 -1.68
CA SER A 9 28.64 -49.05 -2.18
C SER A 9 27.58 -48.54 -1.20
N GLN A 10 27.84 -48.68 0.10
CA GLN A 10 26.94 -48.23 1.16
C GLN A 10 26.95 -46.70 1.31
N GLN A 11 28.09 -46.05 1.05
CA GLN A 11 28.24 -44.61 1.09
C GLN A 11 27.49 -43.89 -0.04
N ASP A 12 27.54 -44.43 -1.26
CA ASP A 12 26.83 -43.87 -2.40
C ASP A 12 25.31 -43.98 -2.26
N ASP A 13 24.81 -45.09 -1.69
CA ASP A 13 23.40 -45.29 -1.36
C ASP A 13 22.89 -44.27 -0.31
N LEU A 14 23.66 -44.02 0.75
CA LEU A 14 23.32 -43.00 1.77
C LEU A 14 23.29 -41.58 1.18
N LEU A 15 24.26 -41.23 0.32
CA LEU A 15 24.25 -39.93 -0.37
C LEU A 15 23.03 -39.77 -1.26
N GLN A 16 22.64 -40.82 -1.97
CA GLN A 16 21.43 -40.81 -2.80
C GLN A 16 20.18 -40.65 -1.95
N LYS A 17 20.06 -41.38 -0.83
CA LYS A 17 18.97 -41.23 0.14
C LYS A 17 18.87 -39.81 0.70
N ILE A 18 20.00 -39.21 1.11
CA ILE A 18 20.03 -37.82 1.62
C ILE A 18 19.61 -36.80 0.55
N ARG A 19 20.01 -37.01 -0.71
CA ARG A 19 19.64 -36.14 -1.84
C ARG A 19 18.15 -36.25 -2.19
N ASN A 20 17.60 -37.46 -2.13
CA ASN A 20 16.20 -37.73 -2.46
C ASN A 20 15.25 -37.34 -1.31
N TYR A 21 15.70 -37.40 -0.07
CA TYR A 21 14.89 -37.11 1.11
C TYR A 21 15.03 -35.65 1.59
N ARG A 22 14.20 -34.76 1.04
CA ARG A 22 14.27 -33.30 1.31
C ARG A 22 13.51 -32.82 2.56
N ARG A 23 12.69 -33.65 3.19
CA ARG A 23 11.92 -33.27 4.39
C ARG A 23 12.87 -33.00 5.56
N GLN A 24 12.60 -31.96 6.34
CA GLN A 24 13.40 -31.56 7.50
C GLN A 24 12.76 -32.11 8.78
N ASP A 25 12.90 -33.42 8.98
CA ASP A 25 12.35 -34.17 10.10
C ASP A 25 13.45 -35.03 10.78
N THR A 26 13.05 -35.84 11.76
CA THR A 26 13.97 -36.71 12.50
C THR A 26 14.62 -37.77 11.59
N VAL A 27 13.94 -38.23 10.54
CA VAL A 27 14.49 -39.20 9.59
C VAL A 27 15.65 -38.60 8.82
N ARG A 28 15.54 -37.33 8.39
CA ARG A 28 16.66 -36.63 7.76
C ARG A 28 17.83 -36.47 8.72
N VAL A 29 17.58 -36.12 9.98
CA VAL A 29 18.63 -36.00 11.01
C VAL A 29 19.39 -37.31 11.13
N GLU A 30 18.68 -38.43 11.25
CA GLU A 30 19.28 -39.77 11.35
C GLU A 30 20.08 -40.16 10.10
N LEU A 31 19.55 -39.93 8.89
CA LEU A 31 20.29 -40.18 7.64
C LEU A 31 21.61 -39.39 7.55
N LEU A 32 21.59 -38.11 7.97
CA LEU A 32 22.78 -37.26 8.00
C LEU A 32 23.79 -37.76 9.04
N ILE A 33 23.33 -38.19 10.22
CA ILE A 33 24.18 -38.77 11.26
C ILE A 33 24.79 -40.09 10.80
N ASP A 34 24.01 -41.00 10.22
CA ASP A 34 24.49 -42.29 9.74
C ASP A 34 25.58 -42.14 8.67
N TYR A 35 25.42 -41.15 7.77
CA TYR A 35 26.48 -40.80 6.84
C TYR A 35 27.75 -40.34 7.57
N CYS A 36 27.61 -39.51 8.60
CA CYS A 36 28.76 -39.02 9.39
C CYS A 36 29.44 -40.16 10.16
N VAL A 37 28.67 -41.08 10.75
CA VAL A 37 29.20 -42.25 11.46
C VAL A 37 29.98 -43.16 10.51
N ASN A 38 29.44 -43.46 9.32
CA ASN A 38 30.13 -44.25 8.29
C ASN A 38 31.40 -43.56 7.77
N ASN A 39 31.48 -42.24 7.92
CA ASN A 39 32.61 -41.41 7.49
C ASN A 39 33.44 -40.89 8.68
N THR A 40 33.36 -41.52 9.85
CA THR A 40 34.04 -41.04 11.07
C THR A 40 35.55 -40.88 10.88
N PHE A 41 36.18 -41.74 10.08
CA PHE A 41 37.61 -41.72 9.81
C PHE A 41 37.98 -40.90 8.55
N SER A 42 37.01 -40.32 7.85
CA SER A 42 37.25 -39.47 6.69
C SER A 42 37.05 -38.00 7.06
N VAL A 43 38.13 -37.23 6.93
CA VAL A 43 38.08 -35.78 7.16
C VAL A 43 37.58 -35.12 5.89
N SER A 44 36.29 -34.76 5.85
CA SER A 44 35.71 -34.04 4.71
C SER A 44 34.82 -32.87 5.15
N ASP A 45 34.86 -31.78 4.39
CA ASP A 45 33.98 -30.63 4.62
C ASP A 45 32.50 -31.00 4.48
N THR A 46 32.20 -32.01 3.67
CA THR A 46 30.86 -32.59 3.53
C THR A 46 30.38 -33.22 4.83
N MET A 47 31.23 -33.98 5.52
CA MET A 47 30.92 -34.61 6.81
C MET A 47 30.62 -33.53 7.87
N LEU A 48 31.46 -32.50 7.99
CA LEU A 48 31.20 -31.38 8.90
C LEU A 48 29.90 -30.64 8.55
N ARG A 49 29.64 -30.41 7.26
CA ARG A 49 28.41 -29.75 6.81
C ARG A 49 27.17 -30.54 7.19
N TYR A 50 27.15 -31.85 6.95
CA TYR A 50 26.02 -32.70 7.30
C TYR A 50 25.85 -32.88 8.81
N ALA A 51 26.94 -32.99 9.56
CA ALA A 51 26.87 -33.02 11.03
C ALA A 51 26.29 -31.71 11.60
N ARG A 52 26.67 -30.55 11.04
CA ARG A 52 26.09 -29.24 11.41
C ARG A 52 24.64 -29.10 11.00
N GLU A 53 24.26 -29.57 9.81
CA GLU A 53 22.87 -29.59 9.36
C GLU A 53 22.01 -30.47 10.28
N ALA A 54 22.47 -31.69 10.57
CA ALA A 54 21.80 -32.61 11.49
C ALA A 54 21.59 -31.97 12.86
N HIS A 55 22.63 -31.33 13.42
CA HIS A 55 22.54 -30.62 14.69
C HIS A 55 21.51 -29.48 14.65
N GLN A 56 21.56 -28.61 13.64
CA GLN A 56 20.63 -27.48 13.52
C GLN A 56 19.18 -27.94 13.35
N THR A 57 18.95 -28.97 12.54
CA THR A 57 17.61 -29.54 12.33
C THR A 57 17.12 -30.24 13.60
N ALA A 58 17.97 -31.01 14.29
CA ALA A 58 17.62 -31.65 15.56
C ALA A 58 17.22 -30.62 16.64
N VAL A 59 17.96 -29.52 16.78
CA VAL A 59 17.63 -28.42 17.70
C VAL A 59 16.27 -27.81 17.36
N ARG A 60 16.00 -27.56 16.08
CA ARG A 60 14.71 -26.99 15.62
C ARG A 60 13.53 -27.92 15.89
N LEU A 61 13.75 -29.22 15.79
CA LEU A 61 12.73 -30.25 16.02
C LEU A 61 12.61 -30.65 17.50
N HIS A 62 13.43 -30.06 18.39
CA HIS A 62 13.58 -30.49 19.78
C HIS A 62 13.92 -31.98 19.94
N TYR A 63 14.62 -32.54 18.95
CA TYR A 63 15.00 -33.95 18.93
C TYR A 63 16.35 -34.17 19.63
N ARG A 64 16.30 -34.41 20.95
CA ARG A 64 17.49 -34.47 21.81
C ARG A 64 18.49 -35.57 21.44
N LEU A 65 18.00 -36.75 21.06
CA LEU A 65 18.87 -37.86 20.64
C LEU A 65 19.70 -37.48 19.40
N GLY A 66 19.05 -36.90 18.38
CA GLY A 66 19.73 -36.41 17.18
C GLY A 66 20.70 -35.26 17.47
N GLU A 67 20.36 -34.37 18.41
CA GLU A 67 21.26 -33.28 18.84
C GLU A 67 22.56 -33.83 19.41
N MET A 68 22.49 -34.80 20.34
CA MET A 68 23.66 -35.46 20.95
C MET A 68 24.51 -36.19 19.91
N ARG A 69 23.89 -37.01 19.07
CA ARG A 69 24.60 -37.79 18.05
C ARG A 69 25.25 -36.90 16.99
N ALA A 70 24.59 -35.81 16.60
CA ALA A 70 25.17 -34.83 15.69
C ALA A 70 26.36 -34.09 16.33
N LEU A 71 26.27 -33.69 17.60
CA LEU A 71 27.40 -33.11 18.34
C LEU A 71 28.59 -34.09 18.43
N ASN A 72 28.33 -35.37 18.67
CA ASN A 72 29.37 -36.41 18.65
C ASN A 72 30.02 -36.54 17.26
N CYS A 73 29.25 -36.45 16.18
CA CYS A 73 29.81 -36.44 14.81
C CYS A 73 30.71 -35.21 14.58
N ILE A 74 30.30 -34.03 15.05
CA ILE A 74 31.13 -32.82 14.96
C ILE A 74 32.40 -32.97 15.82
N GLY A 75 32.28 -33.54 17.02
CA GLY A 75 33.42 -33.87 17.89
C GLY A 75 34.41 -34.80 17.18
N ASN A 76 33.92 -35.88 16.56
CA ASN A 76 34.72 -36.82 15.78
C ASN A 76 35.47 -36.12 14.64
N TYR A 77 34.81 -35.21 13.91
CA TYR A 77 35.48 -34.43 12.85
C TYR A 77 36.67 -33.66 13.39
N TYR A 78 36.49 -32.91 14.48
CA TYR A 78 37.58 -32.12 15.07
C TYR A 78 38.66 -33.00 15.70
N TYR A 79 38.29 -34.16 16.25
CA TYR A 79 39.23 -35.15 16.75
C TYR A 79 40.14 -35.68 15.64
N GLN A 80 39.57 -36.05 14.47
CA GLN A 80 40.37 -36.50 13.32
C GLN A 80 41.24 -35.40 12.72
N GLN A 81 40.83 -34.13 12.83
CA GLN A 81 41.66 -32.97 12.46
C GLN A 81 42.75 -32.64 13.49
N GLY A 82 42.78 -33.33 14.64
CA GLY A 82 43.67 -33.05 15.76
C GLY A 82 43.37 -31.75 16.51
N ILE A 83 42.20 -31.14 16.29
CA ILE A 83 41.76 -29.93 17.00
C ILE A 83 41.05 -30.36 18.30
N LEU A 84 41.84 -30.88 19.24
CA LEU A 84 41.35 -31.57 20.42
C LEU A 84 40.49 -30.69 21.35
N ASP A 85 40.83 -29.40 21.50
CA ASP A 85 40.07 -28.47 22.35
C ASP A 85 38.59 -28.36 21.92
N LYS A 86 38.36 -28.33 20.60
CA LYS A 86 37.00 -28.29 20.03
C LYS A 86 36.30 -29.62 20.21
N ALA A 87 36.99 -30.73 19.93
CA ALA A 87 36.42 -32.06 20.12
C ALA A 87 35.94 -32.26 21.57
N ILE A 88 36.77 -31.89 22.56
CA ILE A 88 36.40 -31.89 23.99
C ILE A 88 35.14 -31.06 24.22
N GLY A 89 35.09 -29.82 23.70
CA GLY A 89 33.91 -28.95 23.85
C GLY A 89 32.61 -29.56 23.31
N TYR A 90 32.66 -30.18 22.13
CA TYR A 90 31.50 -30.85 21.54
C TYR A 90 31.08 -32.10 22.31
N TYR A 91 32.03 -32.98 22.69
CA TYR A 91 31.72 -34.17 23.48
C TYR A 91 31.19 -33.83 24.87
N THR A 92 31.74 -32.80 25.53
CA THR A 92 31.22 -32.33 26.84
C THR A 92 29.80 -31.77 26.70
N THR A 93 29.51 -31.06 25.61
CA THR A 93 28.15 -30.53 25.37
C THR A 93 27.16 -31.66 25.11
N ALA A 94 27.53 -32.65 24.29
CA ALA A 94 26.74 -33.85 24.05
C ALA A 94 26.50 -34.64 25.36
N GLY A 95 27.54 -34.84 26.17
CA GLY A 95 27.46 -35.52 27.47
C GLY A 95 26.49 -34.85 28.44
N ARG A 96 26.53 -33.51 28.57
CA ARG A 96 25.57 -32.77 29.41
C ARG A 96 24.12 -32.93 28.95
N ILE A 97 23.88 -33.01 27.64
CA ILE A 97 22.54 -33.27 27.11
C ILE A 97 22.13 -34.71 27.46
N ALA A 98 23.05 -35.67 27.37
CA ALA A 98 22.79 -37.07 27.70
C ALA A 98 22.46 -37.25 29.18
N GLU A 99 23.23 -36.62 30.07
CA GLU A 99 22.98 -36.58 31.53
C GLU A 99 21.58 -36.04 31.84
N ARG A 100 21.20 -34.91 31.25
CA ARG A 100 19.88 -34.29 31.46
C ARG A 100 18.73 -35.18 30.99
N ASN A 101 18.93 -35.97 29.94
CA ASN A 101 17.93 -36.90 29.41
C ASN A 101 18.02 -38.30 30.03
N LYS A 102 18.97 -38.53 30.97
CA LYS A 102 19.26 -39.85 31.56
C LYS A 102 19.55 -40.93 30.51
N ASP A 103 20.19 -40.53 29.42
CA ASP A 103 20.57 -41.42 28.30
C ASP A 103 21.93 -42.04 28.59
N ALA A 104 21.93 -43.20 29.26
CA ALA A 104 23.15 -43.89 29.67
C ALA A 104 24.06 -44.27 28.49
N GLU A 105 23.48 -44.65 27.34
CA GLU A 105 24.24 -45.05 26.16
C GLU A 105 25.07 -43.88 25.61
N ASN A 106 24.44 -42.72 25.44
CA ASN A 106 25.15 -41.54 24.95
C ASN A 106 26.12 -40.95 25.98
N ILE A 107 25.85 -41.08 27.29
CA ILE A 107 26.84 -40.74 28.33
C ILE A 107 28.11 -41.59 28.16
N ILE A 108 27.97 -42.91 28.01
CA ILE A 108 29.10 -43.83 27.82
C ILE A 108 29.90 -43.46 26.56
N ILE A 109 29.23 -43.16 25.44
CA ILE A 109 29.89 -42.75 24.19
C ILE A 109 30.69 -41.46 24.39
N CYS A 110 30.11 -40.43 25.02
CA CYS A 110 30.79 -39.15 25.26
C CYS A 110 31.98 -39.32 26.20
N ASN A 111 31.81 -40.07 27.29
CA ASN A 111 32.87 -40.35 28.25
C ASN A 111 34.03 -41.11 27.60
N ASN A 112 33.75 -42.12 26.78
CA ASN A 112 34.78 -42.86 26.07
C ASN A 112 35.56 -41.98 25.08
N ASN A 113 34.87 -41.10 24.34
CA ASN A 113 35.52 -40.18 23.40
C ASN A 113 36.42 -39.17 24.14
N LEU A 114 35.96 -38.60 25.25
CA LEU A 114 36.75 -37.68 26.08
C LEU A 114 37.95 -38.39 26.72
N ALA A 115 37.73 -39.59 27.27
CA ALA A 115 38.78 -40.38 27.90
C ALA A 115 39.87 -40.81 26.90
N ASN A 116 39.49 -41.11 25.65
CA ASN A 116 40.45 -41.39 24.58
C ASN A 116 41.32 -40.17 24.27
N ILE A 117 40.75 -38.96 24.21
CA ILE A 117 41.53 -37.71 24.06
C ILE A 117 42.50 -37.51 25.22
N TYR A 118 42.04 -37.69 26.46
CA TYR A 118 42.91 -37.57 27.63
C TYR A 118 44.01 -38.62 27.64
N THR A 119 43.74 -39.83 27.17
CA THR A 119 44.77 -40.89 27.02
C THR A 119 45.79 -40.51 25.95
N GLN A 120 45.35 -40.03 24.78
CA GLN A 120 46.23 -39.59 23.70
C GLN A 120 47.13 -38.40 24.10
N THR A 121 46.62 -37.53 24.97
CA THR A 121 47.37 -36.37 25.48
C THR A 121 48.16 -36.67 26.75
N ASN A 122 48.38 -37.95 27.06
CA ASN A 122 49.14 -38.43 28.21
C ASN A 122 48.61 -37.92 29.57
N GLN A 123 47.28 -37.86 29.71
CA GLN A 123 46.56 -37.45 30.93
C GLN A 123 45.67 -38.59 31.46
N PRO A 124 46.24 -39.78 31.81
CA PRO A 124 45.45 -40.94 32.24
C PRO A 124 44.63 -40.69 33.51
N ALA A 125 45.08 -39.78 34.39
CA ALA A 125 44.35 -39.39 35.59
C ALA A 125 43.01 -38.69 35.30
N LYS A 126 42.86 -38.03 34.14
CA LYS A 126 41.58 -37.45 33.70
C LYS A 126 40.71 -38.46 32.94
N ALA A 127 41.33 -39.41 32.24
CA ALA A 127 40.63 -40.45 31.48
C ALA A 127 39.97 -41.49 32.40
N LEU A 128 40.67 -41.92 33.45
CA LEU A 128 40.25 -42.97 34.36
C LEU A 128 38.84 -42.77 34.97
N PRO A 129 38.48 -41.62 35.57
CA PRO A 129 37.16 -41.45 36.16
C PRO A 129 36.03 -41.58 35.13
N LEU A 130 36.25 -41.10 33.89
CA LEU A 130 35.27 -41.21 32.81
C LEU A 130 35.03 -42.68 32.41
N PHE A 131 36.10 -43.47 32.31
CA PHE A 131 35.96 -44.90 32.02
C PHE A 131 35.29 -45.66 33.18
N LEU A 132 35.60 -45.31 34.44
CA LEU A 132 34.96 -45.92 35.60
C LEU A 132 33.46 -45.62 35.66
N GLU A 133 33.07 -44.39 35.34
CA GLU A 133 31.66 -44.01 35.20
C GLU A 133 30.97 -44.81 34.07
N SER A 134 31.63 -44.94 32.91
CA SER A 134 31.13 -45.77 31.81
C SER A 134 30.94 -47.24 32.21
N ASP A 135 31.86 -47.85 32.97
CA ASP A 135 31.70 -49.23 33.47
C ASP A 135 30.52 -49.33 34.45
N ALA A 136 30.36 -48.36 35.36
CA ALA A 136 29.26 -48.32 36.30
C ALA A 136 27.90 -48.24 35.60
N LEU A 137 27.78 -47.40 34.56
CA LEU A 137 26.56 -47.28 33.75
C LEU A 137 26.27 -48.58 32.98
N LEU A 138 27.28 -49.20 32.38
CA LEU A 138 27.11 -50.48 31.67
C LEU A 138 26.60 -51.59 32.60
N LEU A 139 27.03 -51.61 33.86
CA LEU A 139 26.50 -52.53 34.87
C LEU A 139 25.03 -52.24 35.19
N GLN A 140 24.67 -50.95 35.38
CA GLN A 140 23.30 -50.54 35.71
C GLN A 140 22.30 -50.82 34.58
N THR A 141 22.71 -50.70 33.32
CA THR A 141 21.83 -50.92 32.16
C THR A 141 21.76 -52.40 31.72
N GLY A 142 22.25 -53.34 32.53
CA GLY A 142 22.25 -54.78 32.18
C GLY A 142 23.26 -55.17 31.10
N ASN A 143 24.18 -54.28 30.72
CA ASN A 143 25.22 -54.52 29.71
C ASN A 143 26.53 -55.06 30.33
N ALA A 144 26.41 -55.75 31.48
CA ALA A 144 27.52 -56.27 32.27
C ALA A 144 28.42 -57.26 31.50
N GLU A 145 27.90 -57.91 30.46
CA GLU A 145 28.66 -58.85 29.62
C GLU A 145 28.83 -58.38 28.17
N SER A 146 28.58 -57.10 27.91
CA SER A 146 28.71 -56.54 26.55
C SER A 146 30.18 -56.47 26.11
N GLN A 147 30.41 -56.56 24.81
CA GLN A 147 31.73 -56.32 24.22
C GLN A 147 32.21 -54.87 24.48
N ASN A 148 31.28 -53.91 24.52
CA ASN A 148 31.58 -52.52 24.87
C ASN A 148 32.19 -52.42 26.28
N ARG A 149 31.68 -53.20 27.25
CA ARG A 149 32.26 -53.25 28.58
C ARG A 149 33.67 -53.86 28.59
N ALA A 150 33.92 -54.89 27.80
CA ALA A 150 35.27 -55.45 27.66
C ALA A 150 36.28 -54.40 27.16
N ALA A 151 35.86 -53.56 26.19
CA ALA A 151 36.68 -52.45 25.70
C ALA A 151 36.92 -51.38 26.78
N VAL A 152 35.88 -50.96 27.51
CA VAL A 152 36.01 -49.99 28.62
C VAL A 152 36.95 -50.52 29.71
N LEU A 153 36.78 -51.77 30.14
CA LEU A 153 37.65 -52.40 31.15
C LEU A 153 39.10 -52.51 30.67
N THR A 154 39.33 -52.75 29.37
CA THR A 154 40.68 -52.75 28.78
C THR A 154 41.32 -51.38 28.90
N ASN A 155 40.57 -50.31 28.60
CA ASN A 155 41.05 -48.94 28.72
C ASN A 155 41.28 -48.50 30.18
N ILE A 156 40.45 -48.96 31.12
CA ILE A 156 40.69 -48.74 32.56
C ILE A 156 42.02 -49.38 32.98
N GLY A 157 42.26 -50.62 32.59
CA GLY A 157 43.52 -51.31 32.86
C GLY A 157 44.73 -50.57 32.27
N ALA A 158 44.62 -50.12 31.02
CA ALA A 158 45.65 -49.32 30.36
C ALA A 158 45.91 -47.97 31.06
N ALA A 159 44.85 -47.29 31.52
CA ALA A 159 44.98 -46.04 32.28
C ALA A 159 45.70 -46.25 33.61
N TYR A 160 45.38 -47.32 34.36
CA TYR A 160 46.12 -47.69 35.56
C TYR A 160 47.59 -48.03 35.26
N SER A 161 47.85 -48.76 34.17
CA SER A 161 49.19 -49.11 33.72
C SER A 161 50.04 -47.87 33.42
N ALA A 162 49.48 -46.91 32.66
CA ALA A 162 50.13 -45.63 32.36
C ALA A 162 50.42 -44.79 33.60
N MET A 163 49.67 -44.99 34.69
CA MET A 163 49.91 -44.35 36.00
C MET A 163 50.87 -45.15 36.89
N GLY A 164 51.44 -46.26 36.41
CA GLY A 164 52.31 -47.16 37.18
C GLY A 164 51.59 -48.02 38.21
N GLN A 165 50.25 -48.02 38.22
CA GLN A 165 49.43 -48.79 39.15
C GLN A 165 49.17 -50.21 38.62
N HIS A 166 50.25 -50.96 38.40
CA HIS A 166 50.24 -52.28 37.76
C HIS A 166 49.36 -53.31 38.46
N GLN A 167 49.22 -53.24 39.79
CA GLN A 167 48.33 -54.15 40.53
C GLN A 167 46.85 -53.89 40.20
N ASN A 168 46.46 -52.62 40.06
CA ASN A 168 45.09 -52.25 39.66
C ASN A 168 44.87 -52.65 38.20
N ALA A 169 45.82 -52.36 37.31
CA ALA A 169 45.77 -52.77 35.90
C ALA A 169 45.52 -54.29 35.75
N LEU A 170 46.27 -55.12 36.48
CA LEU A 170 46.07 -56.57 36.52
C LEU A 170 44.62 -56.96 36.88
N GLN A 171 44.03 -56.35 37.91
CA GLN A 171 42.65 -56.67 38.31
C GLN A 171 41.67 -56.45 37.15
N TYR A 172 41.81 -55.34 36.42
CA TYR A 172 40.95 -55.03 35.28
C TYR A 172 41.22 -55.94 34.08
N HIS A 173 42.48 -56.22 33.75
CA HIS A 173 42.79 -57.14 32.66
C HIS A 173 42.34 -58.58 32.92
N PHE A 174 42.35 -59.05 34.19
CA PHE A 174 41.74 -60.33 34.55
C PHE A 174 40.21 -60.32 34.38
N LYS A 175 39.52 -59.22 34.69
CA LYS A 175 38.08 -59.07 34.38
C LYS A 175 37.81 -59.14 32.87
N VAL A 176 38.64 -58.47 32.05
CA VAL A 176 38.55 -58.56 30.58
C VAL A 176 38.75 -60.00 30.12
N LEU A 177 39.79 -60.68 30.61
CA LEU A 177 40.07 -62.07 30.23
C LEU A 177 38.90 -63.00 30.56
N ALA A 178 38.31 -62.87 31.75
CA ALA A 178 37.16 -63.67 32.16
C ALA A 178 35.94 -63.42 31.25
N LEU A 179 35.66 -62.15 30.96
CA LEU A 179 34.55 -61.75 30.09
C LEU A 179 34.74 -62.24 28.64
N CYS A 180 35.91 -62.02 28.05
CA CYS A 180 36.21 -62.45 26.69
C CYS A 180 36.26 -63.97 26.55
N LYS A 181 36.71 -64.72 27.58
CA LYS A 181 36.59 -66.18 27.60
C LYS A 181 35.14 -66.64 27.60
N LYS A 182 34.30 -66.03 28.44
CA LYS A 182 32.86 -66.36 28.52
C LYS A 182 32.13 -66.10 27.20
N LYS A 183 32.54 -65.08 26.44
CA LYS A 183 31.97 -64.70 25.14
C LYS A 183 32.74 -65.26 23.94
N GLU A 184 33.78 -66.05 24.17
CA GLU A 184 34.63 -66.65 23.14
C GLU A 184 35.26 -65.62 22.16
N ILE A 185 35.55 -64.42 22.65
CA ILE A 185 36.14 -63.33 21.85
C ILE A 185 37.66 -63.51 21.81
N LEU A 186 38.15 -64.31 20.86
CA LEU A 186 39.58 -64.68 20.75
C LEU A 186 40.54 -63.48 20.75
N PHE A 187 40.21 -62.42 20.01
CA PHE A 187 41.01 -61.20 19.96
C PHE A 187 41.12 -60.52 21.34
N GLY A 188 40.00 -60.44 22.08
CA GLY A 188 39.98 -59.89 23.43
C GLY A 188 40.71 -60.77 24.45
N ILE A 189 40.68 -62.10 24.27
CA ILE A 189 41.48 -63.04 25.08
C ILE A 189 42.97 -62.77 24.85
N ALA A 190 43.41 -62.65 23.58
CA ALA A 190 44.81 -62.38 23.24
C ALA A 190 45.30 -61.04 23.82
N ILE A 191 44.51 -59.97 23.68
CA ILE A 191 44.80 -58.65 24.27
C ILE A 191 44.93 -58.75 25.78
N ALA A 192 43.95 -59.34 26.47
CA ALA A 192 43.96 -59.41 27.92
C ALA A 192 45.17 -60.22 28.44
N GLN A 193 45.50 -61.32 27.78
CA GLN A 193 46.68 -62.12 28.12
C GLN A 193 47.99 -61.37 27.86
N SER A 194 48.08 -60.65 26.74
CA SER A 194 49.24 -59.80 26.43
C SER A 194 49.44 -58.74 27.51
N ASN A 195 48.37 -58.00 27.86
CA ASN A 195 48.44 -56.94 28.86
C ASN A 195 48.75 -57.50 30.26
N ILE A 196 48.14 -58.62 30.68
CA ILE A 196 48.50 -59.30 31.95
C ILE A 196 49.99 -59.69 31.94
N GLY A 197 50.49 -60.18 30.82
CA GLY A 197 51.88 -60.51 30.60
C GLY A 197 52.80 -59.30 30.80
N ASP A 198 52.51 -58.19 30.12
CA ASP A 198 53.23 -56.92 30.24
C ASP A 198 53.21 -56.40 31.68
N GLU A 199 52.05 -56.35 32.35
CA GLU A 199 51.97 -55.90 33.75
C GLU A 199 52.87 -56.74 34.67
N TYR A 200 52.94 -58.06 34.47
CA TYR A 200 53.86 -58.90 35.22
C TYR A 200 55.33 -58.66 34.86
N VAL A 201 55.64 -58.32 33.61
CA VAL A 201 56.99 -57.88 33.18
C VAL A 201 57.38 -56.57 33.88
N GLN A 202 56.49 -55.58 33.92
CA GLN A 202 56.72 -54.31 34.63
C GLN A 202 56.95 -54.53 36.13
N LEU A 203 56.21 -55.47 36.73
CA LEU A 203 56.39 -55.91 38.12
C LEU A 203 57.61 -56.83 38.33
N LYS A 204 58.40 -57.11 37.28
CA LYS A 204 59.56 -58.03 37.29
C LYS A 204 59.21 -59.46 37.73
N LYS A 205 57.95 -59.88 37.60
CA LYS A 205 57.43 -61.22 37.92
C LYS A 205 57.44 -62.11 36.67
N PHE A 206 58.62 -62.31 36.10
CA PHE A 206 58.82 -62.97 34.80
C PHE A 206 58.25 -64.40 34.73
N GLU A 207 58.32 -65.18 35.80
CA GLU A 207 57.72 -66.53 35.87
C GLU A 207 56.19 -66.50 35.70
N LYS A 208 55.54 -65.46 36.23
CA LYS A 208 54.09 -65.30 36.08
C LYS A 208 53.71 -64.76 34.70
N ALA A 209 54.55 -63.90 34.11
CA ALA A 209 54.30 -63.32 32.79
C ALA A 209 54.32 -64.37 31.66
N LEU A 210 55.30 -65.27 31.69
CA LEU A 210 55.60 -66.20 30.60
C LEU A 210 54.38 -67.02 30.09
N PRO A 211 53.58 -67.71 30.92
CA PRO A 211 52.45 -68.48 30.43
C PRO A 211 51.37 -67.63 29.74
N PHE A 212 51.14 -66.39 30.20
CA PHE A 212 50.18 -65.50 29.56
C PHE A 212 50.69 -65.01 28.20
N LEU A 213 51.97 -64.62 28.13
CA LEU A 213 52.58 -64.14 26.90
C LEU A 213 52.70 -65.25 25.82
N ILE A 214 53.06 -66.49 26.20
CA ILE A 214 53.09 -67.62 25.26
C ILE A 214 51.68 -67.92 24.73
N SER A 215 50.67 -67.90 25.60
CA SER A 215 49.28 -68.09 25.18
C SER A 215 48.82 -66.98 24.23
N ALA A 216 49.11 -65.71 24.55
CA ALA A 216 48.77 -64.56 23.71
C ALA A 216 49.46 -64.63 22.34
N MET A 217 50.73 -65.04 22.31
CA MET A 217 51.51 -65.25 21.08
C MET A 217 50.85 -66.34 20.22
N SER A 218 50.57 -67.51 20.79
CA SER A 218 49.98 -68.64 20.05
C SER A 218 48.61 -68.31 19.47
N ILE A 219 47.75 -67.63 20.24
CA ILE A 219 46.43 -67.19 19.74
C ILE A 219 46.62 -66.17 18.61
N SER A 220 47.52 -65.20 18.79
CA SER A 220 47.76 -64.14 17.81
C SER A 220 48.35 -64.67 16.50
N GLU A 221 49.33 -65.57 16.54
CA GLU A 221 49.93 -66.20 15.36
C GLU A 221 48.90 -67.05 14.59
N LYS A 222 48.11 -67.86 15.28
CA LYS A 222 47.10 -68.74 14.65
C LYS A 222 45.97 -67.99 13.96
N ASN A 223 45.64 -66.78 14.45
CA ASN A 223 44.51 -65.99 13.95
C ASN A 223 44.96 -64.73 13.18
N SER A 224 46.26 -64.61 12.88
CA SER A 224 46.82 -63.46 12.15
C SER A 224 46.55 -62.11 12.83
N PHE A 225 46.59 -62.06 14.18
CA PHE A 225 46.48 -60.83 14.95
C PHE A 225 47.82 -60.08 15.01
N ASP A 226 48.38 -59.76 13.85
CA ASP A 226 49.73 -59.20 13.70
C ASP A 226 49.97 -57.93 14.52
N ALA A 227 48.94 -57.12 14.70
CA ALA A 227 49.00 -55.87 15.48
C ALA A 227 49.37 -56.08 16.96
N LEU A 228 49.14 -57.28 17.52
CA LEU A 228 49.50 -57.60 18.91
C LEU A 228 50.89 -58.21 19.03
N LEU A 229 51.39 -58.83 17.96
CA LEU A 229 52.61 -59.63 17.99
C LEU A 229 53.85 -58.79 18.32
N GLY A 230 53.93 -57.54 17.86
CA GLY A 230 55.05 -56.65 18.15
C GLY A 230 55.31 -56.48 19.65
N GLN A 231 54.26 -56.12 20.40
CA GLN A 231 54.32 -55.98 21.85
C GLN A 231 54.59 -57.33 22.54
N ILE A 232 53.86 -58.39 22.15
CA ILE A 232 54.02 -59.72 22.74
C ILE A 232 55.46 -60.24 22.61
N TYR A 233 56.07 -60.11 21.43
CA TYR A 233 57.44 -60.54 21.20
C TYR A 233 58.44 -59.72 22.01
N ASN A 234 58.24 -58.40 22.10
CA ASN A 234 59.07 -57.52 22.91
C ASN A 234 59.04 -57.94 24.40
N ASP A 235 57.86 -58.21 24.94
CA ASP A 235 57.69 -58.57 26.35
C ASP A 235 58.19 -59.99 26.64
N LEU A 236 57.97 -60.96 25.74
CA LEU A 236 58.58 -62.28 25.82
C LEU A 236 60.11 -62.20 25.83
N ALA A 237 60.68 -61.35 24.97
CA ALA A 237 62.12 -61.16 24.91
C ALA A 237 62.66 -60.57 26.21
N LYS A 238 61.99 -59.59 26.83
CA LYS A 238 62.37 -59.07 28.15
C LYS A 238 62.37 -60.17 29.22
N VAL A 239 61.39 -61.09 29.21
CA VAL A 239 61.38 -62.27 30.10
C VAL A 239 62.61 -63.14 29.85
N TYR A 240 62.91 -63.46 28.59
CA TYR A 240 64.08 -64.28 28.25
C TYR A 240 65.41 -63.61 28.61
N LEU A 241 65.52 -62.29 28.45
CA LEU A 241 66.69 -61.51 28.89
C LEU A 241 66.89 -61.57 30.40
N ALA A 242 65.83 -61.39 31.18
CA ALA A 242 65.89 -61.53 32.63
C ALA A 242 66.36 -62.94 33.06
N ARG A 243 66.06 -63.97 32.26
CA ARG A 243 66.53 -65.35 32.46
C ARG A 243 67.91 -65.64 31.83
N LYS A 244 68.59 -64.64 31.27
CA LYS A 244 69.86 -64.78 30.53
C LYS A 244 69.79 -65.74 29.33
N GLN A 245 68.59 -65.96 28.78
CA GLN A 245 68.36 -66.78 27.58
C GLN A 245 68.47 -65.90 26.33
N PHE A 246 69.68 -65.38 26.06
CA PHE A 246 69.90 -64.36 25.04
C PHE A 246 69.52 -64.82 23.63
N ASP A 247 69.86 -66.05 23.23
CA ASP A 247 69.55 -66.55 21.88
C ASP A 247 68.04 -66.67 21.62
N ARG A 248 67.27 -67.10 22.63
CA ARG A 248 65.79 -67.14 22.54
C ARG A 248 65.18 -65.75 22.45
N ALA A 249 65.73 -64.80 23.21
CA ALA A 249 65.29 -63.40 23.12
C ALA A 249 65.53 -62.84 21.71
N ILE A 250 66.71 -63.08 21.13
CA ILE A 250 67.08 -62.64 19.78
C ILE A 250 66.16 -63.26 18.73
N GLU A 251 65.90 -64.58 18.79
CA GLU A 251 65.03 -65.27 17.82
C GLU A 251 63.62 -64.67 17.81
N ILE A 252 63.03 -64.46 18.99
CA ILE A 252 61.69 -63.89 19.13
C ILE A 252 61.64 -62.44 18.62
N LEU A 253 62.64 -61.63 18.96
CA LEU A 253 62.70 -60.24 18.50
C LEU A 253 62.86 -60.14 16.98
N GLN A 254 63.63 -61.03 16.36
CA GLN A 254 63.76 -61.07 14.90
C GLN A 254 62.43 -61.38 14.21
N LYS A 255 61.61 -62.29 14.76
CA LYS A 255 60.21 -62.49 14.30
C LYS A 255 59.40 -61.21 14.44
N GLY A 256 59.58 -60.49 15.56
CA GLY A 256 58.95 -59.19 15.79
C GLY A 256 59.35 -58.12 14.77
N VAL A 257 60.63 -58.03 14.40
CA VAL A 257 61.10 -57.08 13.36
C VAL A 257 60.37 -57.34 12.03
N VAL A 258 60.27 -58.61 11.61
CA VAL A 258 59.60 -58.98 10.36
C VAL A 258 58.12 -58.57 10.38
N VAL A 259 57.41 -58.89 11.47
CA VAL A 259 55.98 -58.56 11.59
C VAL A 259 55.76 -57.04 11.65
N CYS A 260 56.50 -56.32 12.52
CA CYS A 260 56.34 -54.87 12.70
C CYS A 260 56.69 -54.10 11.42
N THR A 261 57.71 -54.54 10.67
CA THR A 261 58.05 -53.95 9.37
C THR A 261 56.95 -54.17 8.36
N ARG A 262 56.36 -55.38 8.30
CA ARG A 262 55.25 -55.71 7.39
C ARG A 262 54.01 -54.86 7.65
N ILE A 263 53.63 -54.66 8.92
CA ILE A 263 52.45 -53.87 9.29
C ILE A 263 52.73 -52.37 9.47
N ASN A 264 53.99 -51.95 9.26
CA ASN A 264 54.46 -50.58 9.47
C ASN A 264 54.24 -50.03 10.90
N ASP A 265 54.38 -50.88 11.91
CA ASP A 265 54.35 -50.47 13.32
C ASP A 265 55.73 -50.00 13.79
N GLN A 266 55.98 -48.71 13.60
CA GLN A 266 57.26 -48.07 13.96
C GLN A 266 57.48 -48.01 15.49
N ASN A 267 56.41 -47.95 16.29
CA ASN A 267 56.51 -47.86 17.75
C ASN A 267 57.03 -49.17 18.35
N SER A 268 56.41 -50.30 17.98
CA SER A 268 56.89 -51.61 18.41
C SER A 268 58.28 -51.90 17.86
N LEU A 269 58.54 -51.51 16.60
CA LEU A 269 59.86 -51.68 15.98
C LEU A 269 60.97 -50.95 16.76
N ARG A 270 60.71 -49.72 17.20
CA ARG A 270 61.63 -48.95 18.07
C ARG A 270 61.98 -49.74 19.34
N GLU A 271 60.96 -50.19 20.08
CA GLU A 271 61.21 -50.93 21.33
C GLU A 271 61.94 -52.26 21.07
N ILE A 272 61.60 -52.97 19.99
CA ILE A 272 62.26 -54.21 19.60
C ILE A 272 63.75 -54.00 19.33
N HIS A 273 64.14 -52.96 18.57
CA HIS A 273 65.56 -52.68 18.32
C HIS A 273 66.33 -52.33 19.60
N LYS A 274 65.69 -51.61 20.53
CA LYS A 274 66.25 -51.33 21.86
C LYS A 274 66.51 -52.60 22.66
N VAL A 275 65.57 -53.55 22.65
CA VAL A 275 65.72 -54.83 23.36
C VAL A 275 66.68 -55.77 22.62
N LEU A 276 66.75 -55.73 21.28
CA LEU A 276 67.75 -56.46 20.48
C LEU A 276 69.17 -56.03 20.83
N HIS A 277 69.41 -54.73 20.97
CA HIS A 277 70.68 -54.21 21.43
C HIS A 277 71.08 -54.82 22.78
N GLN A 278 70.17 -54.82 23.76
CA GLN A 278 70.41 -55.43 25.08
C GLN A 278 70.68 -56.94 24.98
N ALA A 279 69.96 -57.64 24.10
CA ALA A 279 70.12 -59.08 23.89
C ALA A 279 71.47 -59.45 23.30
N TYR A 280 71.90 -58.75 22.24
CA TYR A 280 73.21 -58.97 21.62
C TYR A 280 74.36 -58.58 22.55
N ALA A 281 74.23 -57.46 23.28
CA ALA A 281 75.23 -57.05 24.27
C ALA A 281 75.36 -58.08 25.40
N GLY A 282 74.24 -58.58 25.92
CA GLY A 282 74.23 -59.64 26.94
C GLY A 282 74.83 -60.97 26.46
N ARG A 283 74.71 -61.27 25.16
CA ARG A 283 75.37 -62.42 24.52
C ARG A 283 76.87 -62.19 24.24
N GLY A 284 77.35 -60.95 24.27
CA GLY A 284 78.72 -60.57 23.91
C GLY A 284 78.94 -60.26 22.41
N ASP A 285 77.87 -60.19 21.61
CA ASP A 285 77.94 -59.83 20.19
C ASP A 285 77.86 -58.31 20.01
N PHE A 286 78.94 -57.61 20.38
CA PHE A 286 78.98 -56.14 20.38
C PHE A 286 78.78 -55.53 18.99
N LYS A 287 79.17 -56.22 17.92
CA LYS A 287 78.95 -55.75 16.54
C LYS A 287 77.46 -55.69 16.23
N LYS A 288 76.71 -56.76 16.50
CA LYS A 288 75.25 -56.74 16.28
C LYS A 288 74.53 -55.82 17.27
N ALA A 289 75.02 -55.71 18.50
CA ALA A 289 74.48 -54.76 19.47
C ALA A 289 74.60 -53.30 18.98
N TYR A 290 75.74 -52.94 18.38
CA TYR A 290 75.94 -51.63 17.75
C TYR A 290 74.99 -51.40 16.58
N LEU A 291 74.86 -52.37 15.68
CA LEU A 291 73.92 -52.29 14.55
C LEU A 291 72.46 -52.10 15.01
N SER A 292 72.01 -52.89 16.00
CA SER A 292 70.65 -52.72 16.56
C SER A 292 70.46 -51.36 17.25
N SER A 293 71.52 -50.77 17.80
CA SER A 293 71.45 -49.39 18.32
C SER A 293 71.30 -48.36 17.21
N LEU A 294 71.95 -48.54 16.06
CA LEU A 294 71.77 -47.67 14.89
C LEU A 294 70.35 -47.79 14.31
N ASP A 295 69.82 -49.01 14.24
CA ASP A 295 68.44 -49.25 13.80
C ASP A 295 67.45 -48.56 14.75
N TYR A 296 67.66 -48.68 16.07
CA TYR A 296 66.86 -47.96 17.07
C TYR A 296 66.88 -46.45 16.86
N LEU A 297 68.06 -45.85 16.67
CA LEU A 297 68.19 -44.41 16.46
C LEU A 297 67.48 -43.97 15.17
N THR A 298 67.62 -44.74 14.09
CA THR A 298 66.99 -44.48 12.79
C THR A 298 65.46 -44.48 12.92
N VAL A 299 64.89 -45.50 13.58
CA VAL A 299 63.45 -45.59 13.79
C VAL A 299 62.96 -44.49 14.74
N ASN A 300 63.75 -44.16 15.77
CA ASN A 300 63.40 -43.11 16.73
C ASN A 300 63.41 -41.71 16.10
N GLU A 301 64.40 -41.40 15.25
CA GLU A 301 64.46 -40.15 14.48
C GLU A 301 63.23 -40.04 13.56
N LYS A 302 62.91 -41.11 12.82
CA LYS A 302 61.72 -41.17 11.97
C LYS A 302 60.41 -40.95 12.76
N LEU A 303 60.29 -41.54 13.95
CA LEU A 303 59.12 -41.33 14.83
C LEU A 303 59.04 -39.88 15.31
N THR A 304 60.17 -39.30 15.72
CA THR A 304 60.24 -37.91 16.19
C THR A 304 59.86 -36.94 15.06
N ASP A 305 60.32 -37.20 13.84
CA ASP A 305 59.94 -36.43 12.65
C ASP A 305 58.46 -36.58 12.32
N LEU A 306 57.90 -37.79 12.41
CA LEU A 306 56.47 -38.03 12.22
C LEU A 306 55.62 -37.30 13.27
N GLU A 307 56.04 -37.31 14.54
CA GLU A 307 55.38 -36.58 15.63
C GLU A 307 55.44 -35.08 15.41
N LYS A 308 56.59 -34.55 15.02
CA LYS A 308 56.77 -33.12 14.70
C LYS A 308 55.93 -32.71 13.49
N GLN A 309 55.90 -33.52 12.44
CA GLN A 309 55.04 -33.29 11.27
C GLN A 309 53.56 -33.33 11.65
N LYS A 310 53.14 -34.29 12.50
CA LYS A 310 51.77 -34.37 13.01
C LYS A 310 51.41 -33.12 13.80
N LEU A 311 52.22 -32.73 14.79
CA LEU A 311 51.99 -31.53 15.59
C LEU A 311 51.94 -30.25 14.73
N THR A 312 52.81 -30.15 13.71
CA THR A 312 52.82 -29.01 12.78
C THR A 312 51.54 -28.96 11.94
N ARG A 313 51.06 -30.12 11.46
CA ARG A 313 49.79 -30.23 10.73
C ARG A 313 48.60 -29.88 11.62
N GLU A 314 48.56 -30.39 12.84
CA GLU A 314 47.50 -30.10 13.83
C GLU A 314 47.46 -28.60 14.18
N THR A 315 48.63 -27.99 14.42
CA THR A 315 48.73 -26.56 14.74
C THR A 315 48.31 -25.69 13.55
N SER A 316 48.76 -26.04 12.34
CA SER A 316 48.35 -25.34 11.10
C SER A 316 46.86 -25.47 10.84
N ALA A 317 46.30 -26.68 10.99
CA ALA A 317 44.87 -26.94 10.82
C ALA A 317 44.02 -26.19 11.86
N LYS A 318 44.48 -26.12 13.11
CA LYS A 318 43.85 -25.31 14.16
C LYS A 318 43.82 -23.84 13.76
N TYR A 319 44.96 -23.28 13.37
CA TYR A 319 45.07 -21.89 12.93
C TYR A 319 44.16 -21.57 11.73
N ASP A 320 44.19 -22.39 10.69
CA ASP A 320 43.35 -22.22 9.49
C ASP A 320 41.85 -22.30 9.82
N THR A 321 41.47 -23.21 10.73
CA THR A 321 40.09 -23.35 11.18
C THR A 321 39.63 -22.12 11.95
N GLU A 322 40.45 -21.62 12.89
CA GLU A 322 40.15 -20.41 13.65
C GLU A 322 40.04 -19.18 12.74
N LYS A 323 40.95 -19.04 11.76
CA LYS A 323 40.89 -17.98 10.76
C LYS A 323 39.63 -18.05 9.90
N LYS A 324 39.26 -19.25 9.41
CA LYS A 324 38.03 -19.45 8.62
C LYS A 324 36.79 -19.10 9.45
N GLU A 325 36.73 -19.50 10.72
CA GLU A 325 35.59 -19.20 11.60
C GLU A 325 35.48 -17.70 11.92
N ALA A 326 36.60 -17.02 12.20
CA ALA A 326 36.61 -15.58 12.37
C ALA A 326 36.09 -14.85 11.11
N THR A 327 36.51 -15.33 9.93
CA THR A 327 36.04 -14.81 8.64
C THR A 327 34.55 -15.06 8.43
N ILE A 328 34.05 -16.26 8.73
CA ILE A 328 32.61 -16.58 8.64
C ILE A 328 31.80 -15.71 9.60
N LYS A 329 32.30 -15.45 10.82
CA LYS A 329 31.65 -14.58 11.79
C LYS A 329 31.56 -13.14 11.30
N ASP A 330 32.65 -12.59 10.77
CA ASP A 330 32.68 -11.25 10.16
C ASP A 330 31.73 -11.15 8.97
N LEU A 331 31.77 -12.11 8.04
CA LEU A 331 30.86 -12.16 6.89
C LEU A 331 29.38 -12.22 7.31
N ASN A 332 29.05 -13.01 8.34
CA ASN A 332 27.69 -13.09 8.87
C ASN A 332 27.24 -11.76 9.51
N GLN A 333 28.14 -11.08 10.23
CA GLN A 333 27.86 -9.76 10.79
C GLN A 333 27.64 -8.73 9.68
N ARG A 334 28.51 -8.68 8.67
CA ARG A 334 28.37 -7.80 7.50
C ARG A 334 27.07 -8.06 6.74
N ARG A 335 26.72 -9.33 6.53
CA ARG A 335 25.46 -9.73 5.91
C ARG A 335 24.27 -9.23 6.71
N LYS A 336 24.28 -9.40 8.04
CA LYS A 336 23.19 -8.93 8.90
C LYS A 336 23.04 -7.41 8.86
N ILE A 337 24.16 -6.68 8.88
CA ILE A 337 24.15 -5.22 8.74
C ILE A 337 23.59 -4.82 7.37
N SER A 338 24.01 -5.48 6.29
CA SER A 338 23.50 -5.22 4.95
C SER A 338 22.00 -5.50 4.83
N GLU A 339 21.48 -6.57 5.44
CA GLU A 339 20.05 -6.88 5.50
C GLU A 339 19.28 -5.78 6.26
N LEU A 340 19.79 -5.34 7.41
CA LEU A 340 19.18 -4.26 8.19
C LEU A 340 19.20 -2.92 7.43
N GLN A 341 20.29 -2.62 6.73
CA GLN A 341 20.40 -1.44 5.88
C GLN A 341 19.43 -1.49 4.70
N SER A 342 19.31 -2.66 4.05
CA SER A 342 18.35 -2.88 2.96
C SER A 342 16.91 -2.71 3.44
N ASN A 343 16.55 -3.32 4.57
CA ASN A 343 15.23 -3.17 5.18
C ASN A 343 14.94 -1.72 5.55
N ARG A 344 15.92 -0.99 6.14
CA ARG A 344 15.78 0.44 6.44
C ARG A 344 15.52 1.27 5.18
N LYS A 345 16.27 1.03 4.11
CA LYS A 345 16.05 1.71 2.80
C LYS A 345 14.66 1.40 2.24
N SER A 346 14.22 0.15 2.31
CA SER A 346 12.87 -0.25 1.86
C SER A 346 11.77 0.46 2.66
N ILE A 347 11.89 0.54 3.98
CA ILE A 347 10.93 1.26 4.84
C ILE A 347 10.88 2.75 4.46
N LEU A 348 12.04 3.41 4.28
CA LEU A 348 12.10 4.82 3.89
C LEU A 348 11.48 5.06 2.50
N MET A 349 11.79 4.20 1.53
CA MET A 349 11.25 4.28 0.18
C MET A 349 9.72 4.13 0.18
N ASN A 350 9.20 3.12 0.90
CA ASN A 350 7.75 2.91 1.04
C ASN A 350 7.09 4.12 1.73
N GLY A 351 7.73 4.69 2.75
CA GLY A 351 7.25 5.91 3.42
C GLY A 351 7.16 7.13 2.48
N MET A 352 8.16 7.32 1.61
CA MET A 352 8.13 8.38 0.60
C MET A 352 6.99 8.19 -0.42
N ILE A 353 6.77 6.96 -0.88
CA ILE A 353 5.67 6.65 -1.82
C ILE A 353 4.32 6.97 -1.17
N ILE A 354 4.09 6.54 0.08
CA ILE A 354 2.84 6.82 0.80
C ILE A 354 2.65 8.33 0.98
N SER A 355 3.70 9.07 1.35
CA SER A 355 3.64 10.53 1.51
C SER A 355 3.29 11.23 0.19
N PHE A 356 3.88 10.81 -0.92
CA PHE A 356 3.59 11.35 -2.24
C PHE A 356 2.13 11.12 -2.65
N ILE A 357 1.60 9.92 -2.43
CA ILE A 357 0.20 9.59 -2.70
C ILE A 357 -0.74 10.46 -1.84
N ALA A 358 -0.44 10.62 -0.56
CA ALA A 358 -1.23 11.48 0.33
C ALA A 358 -1.24 12.94 -0.14
N LEU A 359 -0.09 13.46 -0.56
CA LEU A 359 0.03 14.84 -1.05
C LEU A 359 -0.74 15.05 -2.37
N ALA A 360 -0.70 14.05 -3.27
CA ALA A 360 -1.49 14.06 -4.50
C ALA A 360 -3.01 14.04 -4.21
N LEU A 361 -3.46 13.27 -3.22
CA LEU A 361 -4.87 13.23 -2.80
C LEU A 361 -5.32 14.58 -2.23
N VAL A 362 -4.50 15.23 -1.40
CA VAL A 362 -4.79 16.56 -0.86
C VAL A 362 -4.87 17.58 -2.00
N ALA A 363 -3.91 17.57 -2.93
CA ALA A 363 -3.92 18.46 -4.09
C ALA A 363 -5.16 18.25 -4.96
N TYR A 364 -5.55 17.00 -5.22
CA TYR A 364 -6.77 16.65 -5.95
C TYR A 364 -8.02 17.18 -5.25
N PHE A 365 -8.11 17.02 -3.92
CA PHE A 365 -9.24 17.52 -3.14
C PHE A 365 -9.34 19.05 -3.19
N LEU A 366 -8.22 19.76 -3.02
CA LEU A 366 -8.16 21.22 -3.13
C LEU A 366 -8.56 21.70 -4.52
N PHE A 367 -8.05 21.04 -5.57
CA PHE A 367 -8.40 21.35 -6.95
C PHE A 367 -9.89 21.12 -7.24
N SER A 368 -10.46 20.01 -6.73
CA SER A 368 -11.89 19.73 -6.84
C SER A 368 -12.74 20.81 -6.15
N ARG A 369 -12.35 21.22 -4.93
CA ARG A 369 -13.03 22.29 -4.19
C ARG A 369 -12.95 23.64 -4.92
N PHE A 370 -11.78 23.96 -5.49
CA PHE A 370 -11.60 25.17 -6.31
C PHE A 370 -12.50 25.16 -7.55
N ARG A 371 -12.53 24.04 -8.27
CA ARG A 371 -13.40 23.85 -9.44
C ARG A 371 -14.88 24.01 -9.08
N GLN A 372 -15.29 23.49 -7.92
CA GLN A 372 -16.66 23.61 -7.43
C GLN A 372 -17.01 25.05 -7.05
N ARG A 373 -16.10 25.79 -6.43
CA ARG A 373 -16.27 27.23 -6.14
C ARG A 373 -16.49 28.05 -7.41
N LYS A 374 -15.64 27.86 -8.43
CA LYS A 374 -15.77 28.56 -9.71
C LYS A 374 -17.08 28.27 -10.41
N LYS A 375 -17.56 27.02 -10.34
CA LYS A 375 -18.88 26.66 -10.86
C LYS A 375 -19.99 27.42 -10.11
N ASN A 376 -19.92 27.49 -8.79
CA ASN A 376 -20.92 28.20 -7.98
C ASN A 376 -20.93 29.71 -8.25
N GLU A 377 -19.77 30.34 -8.40
CA GLU A 377 -19.65 31.75 -8.79
C GLU A 377 -20.31 32.01 -10.15
N TRP A 378 -20.04 31.14 -11.14
CA TRP A 378 -20.66 31.23 -12.46
C TRP A 378 -22.20 31.10 -12.42
N LEU A 379 -22.71 30.16 -11.61
CA LEU A 379 -24.16 30.00 -11.41
C LEU A 379 -24.78 31.24 -10.74
N ALA A 380 -24.11 31.85 -9.77
CA ALA A 380 -24.60 33.05 -9.08
C ALA A 380 -24.71 34.26 -10.03
N ALA A 381 -23.70 34.49 -10.87
CA ALA A 381 -23.73 35.58 -11.86
C ALA A 381 -24.89 35.43 -12.85
N LYS A 382 -25.17 34.19 -13.30
CA LYS A 382 -26.29 33.91 -14.20
C LYS A 382 -27.66 34.14 -13.53
N LEU A 383 -27.75 33.88 -12.22
CA LEU A 383 -28.97 34.12 -11.46
C LEU A 383 -29.27 35.63 -11.35
N GLU A 384 -28.24 36.44 -11.10
CA GLU A 384 -28.34 37.89 -10.98
C GLU A 384 -28.81 38.55 -12.29
N GLU A 385 -28.24 38.12 -13.42
CA GLU A 385 -28.67 38.58 -14.76
C GLU A 385 -30.16 38.32 -15.01
N ALA A 386 -30.65 37.12 -14.66
CA ALA A 386 -32.05 36.76 -14.81
C ALA A 386 -32.98 37.61 -13.91
N GLN A 387 -32.53 38.02 -12.72
CA GLN A 387 -33.30 38.88 -11.82
C GLN A 387 -33.43 40.31 -12.37
N ASN A 388 -32.35 40.86 -12.92
CA ASN A 388 -32.35 42.22 -13.47
C ASN A 388 -33.29 42.37 -14.69
N LEU A 389 -33.36 41.34 -15.54
CA LEU A 389 -34.30 41.29 -16.67
C LEU A 389 -35.76 41.35 -16.20
N LEU A 390 -36.10 40.57 -15.17
CA LEU A 390 -37.44 40.53 -14.60
C LEU A 390 -37.86 41.89 -14.00
N GLU A 391 -36.93 42.59 -13.35
CA GLU A 391 -37.23 43.90 -12.75
C GLU A 391 -37.45 44.99 -13.81
N ALA A 392 -36.68 44.96 -14.89
CA ALA A 392 -36.84 45.89 -16.01
C ALA A 392 -38.22 45.74 -16.68
N GLU A 393 -38.68 44.50 -16.87
CA GLU A 393 -40.01 44.20 -17.41
C GLU A 393 -41.12 44.81 -16.54
N LYS A 394 -41.04 44.64 -15.22
CA LYS A 394 -42.04 45.19 -14.28
C LYS A 394 -42.14 46.72 -14.34
N LYS A 395 -41.01 47.43 -14.48
CA LYS A 395 -40.99 48.90 -14.57
C LYS A 395 -41.68 49.43 -15.83
N ILE A 396 -41.61 48.68 -16.93
CA ILE A 396 -42.30 49.03 -18.18
C ILE A 396 -43.81 48.95 -17.99
N THR A 397 -44.29 47.83 -17.43
CA THR A 397 -45.74 47.62 -17.21
C THR A 397 -46.36 48.68 -16.30
N ASP A 398 -45.67 49.08 -15.22
CA ASP A 398 -46.16 50.13 -14.32
C ASP A 398 -46.22 51.52 -14.99
N SER A 399 -45.31 51.80 -15.92
CA SER A 399 -45.27 53.07 -16.65
C SER A 399 -46.41 53.19 -17.66
N GLU A 400 -46.75 52.10 -18.37
CA GLU A 400 -47.89 52.04 -19.29
C GLU A 400 -49.22 52.28 -18.55
N LEU A 401 -49.41 51.64 -17.38
CA LEU A 401 -50.60 51.85 -16.55
C LEU A 401 -50.77 53.29 -16.07
N LYS A 402 -49.67 54.01 -15.84
CA LYS A 402 -49.68 55.41 -15.41
C LYS A 402 -50.09 56.36 -16.54
N ALA A 403 -49.65 56.10 -17.77
CA ALA A 403 -50.00 56.90 -18.94
C ALA A 403 -51.50 56.82 -19.26
N LEU A 404 -52.10 55.63 -19.17
CA LEU A 404 -53.54 55.41 -19.40
C LEU A 404 -54.42 56.20 -18.42
N LYS A 405 -54.05 56.30 -17.15
CA LYS A 405 -54.81 57.08 -16.14
C LYS A 405 -54.83 58.58 -16.41
N SER A 406 -53.88 59.12 -17.18
CA SER A 406 -53.77 60.55 -17.48
C SER A 406 -54.68 61.01 -18.64
N GLN A 407 -55.39 60.11 -19.31
CA GLN A 407 -56.24 60.41 -20.47
C GLN A 407 -57.66 60.90 -20.12
N MET A 408 -58.08 60.88 -18.85
CA MET A 408 -59.34 61.50 -18.41
C MET A 408 -59.12 63.00 -18.14
N ASN A 409 -59.71 63.89 -18.95
CA ASN A 409 -59.63 65.35 -18.75
C ASN A 409 -60.44 65.76 -17.50
N PRO A 410 -59.80 66.13 -16.37
CA PRO A 410 -60.52 66.39 -15.12
C PRO A 410 -61.49 67.58 -15.24
N HIS A 411 -61.16 68.55 -16.09
CA HIS A 411 -61.95 69.77 -16.27
C HIS A 411 -63.28 69.51 -16.99
N PHE A 412 -63.33 68.56 -17.94
CA PHE A 412 -64.58 68.14 -18.59
C PHE A 412 -65.54 67.49 -17.58
N ILE A 413 -65.01 66.60 -16.73
CA ILE A 413 -65.78 65.91 -15.68
C ILE A 413 -66.41 66.92 -14.71
N PHE A 414 -65.65 67.90 -14.22
CA PHE A 414 -66.18 68.90 -13.30
C PHE A 414 -67.24 69.81 -13.95
N ASN A 415 -67.08 70.17 -15.22
CA ASN A 415 -68.04 71.05 -15.91
C ASN A 415 -69.36 70.36 -16.23
N ALA A 416 -69.32 69.11 -16.68
CA ALA A 416 -70.53 68.32 -16.95
C ALA A 416 -71.35 68.10 -15.66
N LEU A 417 -70.66 67.82 -14.55
CA LEU A 417 -71.30 67.66 -13.24
C LEU A 417 -71.98 68.94 -12.75
N ASN A 418 -71.34 70.10 -12.91
CA ASN A 418 -71.93 71.40 -12.54
C ASN A 418 -73.18 71.72 -13.37
N GLY A 419 -73.16 71.46 -14.68
CA GLY A 419 -74.33 71.67 -15.56
C GLY A 419 -75.50 70.75 -15.22
N ILE A 420 -75.23 69.48 -14.89
CA ILE A 420 -76.26 68.54 -14.41
C ILE A 420 -76.84 69.03 -13.07
N GLN A 421 -75.99 69.51 -12.16
CA GLN A 421 -76.41 70.02 -10.85
C GLN A 421 -77.32 71.26 -10.99
N GLU A 422 -77.02 72.19 -11.89
CA GLU A 422 -77.86 73.37 -12.14
C GLU A 422 -79.25 72.98 -12.66
N GLN A 423 -79.31 72.05 -13.63
CA GLN A 423 -80.57 71.53 -14.16
C GLN A 423 -81.41 70.80 -13.09
N PHE A 424 -80.74 70.09 -12.19
CA PHE A 424 -81.38 69.38 -11.07
C PHE A 424 -81.98 70.34 -10.03
N MET A 425 -81.35 71.51 -9.85
CA MET A 425 -81.75 72.53 -8.87
C MET A 425 -82.79 73.51 -9.41
N TYR A 426 -82.70 73.94 -10.67
CA TYR A 426 -83.50 75.04 -11.24
C TYR A 426 -84.29 74.66 -12.51
N GLY A 427 -84.10 73.45 -13.05
CA GLY A 427 -84.70 73.00 -14.31
C GLY A 427 -85.63 71.78 -14.19
N ASP A 428 -85.83 71.09 -15.32
CA ASP A 428 -86.65 69.87 -15.42
C ASP A 428 -85.87 68.63 -14.94
N LYS A 429 -86.33 68.03 -13.83
CA LYS A 429 -85.71 66.84 -13.21
C LYS A 429 -85.61 65.64 -14.15
N LEU A 430 -86.55 65.46 -15.08
CA LEU A 430 -86.51 64.36 -16.03
C LEU A 430 -85.34 64.53 -17.01
N LYS A 431 -85.16 65.75 -17.54
CA LYS A 431 -84.02 66.09 -18.39
C LYS A 431 -82.70 65.96 -17.64
N ALA A 432 -82.63 66.39 -16.38
CA ALA A 432 -81.41 66.26 -15.58
C ALA A 432 -80.98 64.79 -15.36
N ASN A 433 -81.95 63.87 -15.18
CA ASN A 433 -81.67 62.45 -15.01
C ASN A 433 -81.23 61.75 -16.32
N GLU A 434 -81.82 62.15 -17.45
CA GLU A 434 -81.36 61.75 -18.79
C GLU A 434 -79.92 62.20 -19.05
N GLN A 435 -79.57 63.43 -18.66
CA GLN A 435 -78.20 63.94 -18.80
C GLN A 435 -77.19 63.22 -17.89
N LEU A 436 -77.56 62.91 -16.65
CA LEU A 436 -76.70 62.11 -15.77
C LEU A 436 -76.45 60.71 -16.34
N SER A 437 -77.47 60.12 -16.97
CA SER A 437 -77.35 58.84 -17.66
C SER A 437 -76.42 58.95 -18.87
N ASN A 438 -76.57 59.98 -19.70
CA ASN A 438 -75.67 60.25 -20.83
C ASN A 438 -74.21 60.49 -20.36
N PHE A 439 -73.99 61.22 -19.27
CA PHE A 439 -72.66 61.47 -18.70
C PHE A 439 -72.01 60.18 -18.16
N THR A 440 -72.77 59.36 -17.46
CA THR A 440 -72.29 58.06 -16.93
C THR A 440 -71.95 57.11 -18.08
N TYR A 441 -72.81 57.05 -19.09
CA TYR A 441 -72.58 56.27 -20.30
C TYR A 441 -71.31 56.72 -21.02
N LEU A 442 -71.19 58.02 -21.30
CA LEU A 442 -70.02 58.58 -21.98
C LEU A 442 -68.74 58.29 -21.19
N THR A 443 -68.72 58.52 -19.87
CA THR A 443 -67.54 58.27 -19.02
C THR A 443 -67.11 56.80 -19.04
N ARG A 444 -68.08 55.88 -18.97
CA ARG A 444 -67.81 54.44 -19.03
C ARG A 444 -67.30 54.04 -20.41
N GLN A 445 -67.93 54.53 -21.48
CA GLN A 445 -67.52 54.21 -22.84
C GLN A 445 -66.11 54.76 -23.14
N ILE A 446 -65.77 55.96 -22.67
CA ILE A 446 -64.41 56.53 -22.78
C ILE A 446 -63.36 55.60 -22.16
N LEU A 447 -63.63 55.10 -20.95
CA LEU A 447 -62.73 54.15 -20.28
C LEU A 447 -62.63 52.82 -21.03
N GLU A 448 -63.74 52.32 -21.59
CA GLU A 448 -63.77 51.06 -22.33
C GLU A 448 -63.04 51.15 -23.68
N VAL A 449 -63.18 52.26 -24.40
CA VAL A 449 -62.53 52.45 -25.71
C VAL A 449 -61.07 52.88 -25.60
N SER A 450 -60.63 53.44 -24.47
CA SER A 450 -59.26 53.92 -24.26
C SER A 450 -58.16 52.86 -24.40
N GLY A 451 -58.50 51.58 -24.23
CA GLY A 451 -57.56 50.45 -24.40
C GLY A 451 -57.62 49.78 -25.78
N ARG A 452 -58.45 50.26 -26.70
CA ARG A 452 -58.62 49.67 -28.04
C ARG A 452 -57.81 50.45 -29.07
N LYS A 453 -57.26 49.74 -30.07
CA LYS A 453 -56.49 50.37 -31.17
C LYS A 453 -57.38 51.14 -32.14
N GLN A 454 -58.59 50.66 -32.40
CA GLN A 454 -59.56 51.23 -33.34
C GLN A 454 -61.00 50.98 -32.83
N ILE A 455 -61.92 51.87 -33.16
CA ILE A 455 -63.38 51.75 -32.92
C ILE A 455 -64.16 52.03 -34.21
N SER A 456 -65.41 51.56 -34.32
CA SER A 456 -66.23 51.87 -35.50
C SER A 456 -66.56 53.36 -35.58
N VAL A 457 -66.75 53.87 -36.79
CA VAL A 457 -67.21 55.25 -37.03
C VAL A 457 -68.58 55.47 -36.39
N ALA A 458 -69.46 54.46 -36.38
CA ALA A 458 -70.73 54.50 -35.67
C ALA A 458 -70.56 54.81 -34.18
N LEU A 459 -69.61 54.14 -33.51
CA LEU A 459 -69.34 54.36 -32.09
C LEU A 459 -68.70 55.74 -31.85
N GLU A 460 -67.77 56.18 -32.70
CA GLU A 460 -67.21 57.54 -32.61
C GLU A 460 -68.30 58.61 -32.81
N MET A 461 -69.20 58.44 -33.78
CA MET A 461 -70.35 59.32 -34.01
C MET A 461 -71.29 59.37 -32.81
N GLU A 462 -71.57 58.22 -32.20
CA GLU A 462 -72.40 58.13 -31.00
C GLU A 462 -71.75 58.88 -29.83
N LEU A 463 -70.45 58.67 -29.59
CA LEU A 463 -69.71 59.34 -28.53
C LEU A 463 -69.64 60.86 -28.73
N LEU A 464 -69.39 61.33 -29.96
CA LEU A 464 -69.38 62.75 -30.31
C LEU A 464 -70.77 63.37 -30.17
N THR A 465 -71.83 62.64 -30.54
CA THR A 465 -73.22 63.09 -30.37
C THR A 465 -73.55 63.26 -28.90
N LYS A 466 -73.22 62.27 -28.05
CA LYS A 466 -73.45 62.35 -26.60
C LYS A 466 -72.62 63.46 -25.94
N TYR A 467 -71.40 63.66 -26.41
CA TYR A 467 -70.56 64.78 -25.99
C TYR A 467 -71.19 66.15 -26.33
N LEU A 468 -71.66 66.32 -27.58
CA LEU A 468 -72.31 67.55 -28.04
C LEU A 468 -73.68 67.80 -27.38
N GLU A 469 -74.44 66.75 -27.04
CA GLU A 469 -75.67 66.84 -26.25
C GLU A 469 -75.43 67.44 -24.87
N LEU A 470 -74.37 67.00 -24.18
CA LEU A 470 -73.97 67.54 -22.88
C LEU A 470 -73.51 68.99 -22.98
N GLU A 471 -72.75 69.35 -24.02
CA GLU A 471 -72.29 70.72 -24.23
C GLU A 471 -73.42 71.67 -24.68
N LYS A 472 -74.43 71.19 -25.40
CA LYS A 472 -75.61 71.99 -25.80
C LYS A 472 -76.32 72.63 -24.62
N MET A 473 -76.32 71.99 -23.45
CA MET A 473 -76.95 72.54 -22.24
C MET A 473 -76.29 73.85 -21.76
N ARG A 474 -75.01 74.08 -22.09
CA ARG A 474 -74.28 75.29 -21.69
C ARG A 474 -74.62 76.50 -22.56
N PHE A 475 -75.30 76.29 -23.68
CA PHE A 475 -75.71 77.34 -24.60
C PHE A 475 -77.24 77.48 -24.55
N ALA A 476 -77.74 78.71 -24.46
CA ALA A 476 -79.17 79.00 -24.62
C ALA A 476 -79.68 78.51 -25.99
N SER A 477 -80.97 78.67 -26.30
CA SER A 477 -81.74 78.11 -27.44
C SER A 477 -81.16 78.25 -28.87
N ASP A 478 -79.96 78.80 -29.03
CA ASP A 478 -79.34 79.21 -30.28
C ASP A 478 -78.17 78.29 -30.71
N PHE A 479 -77.97 77.12 -30.08
CA PHE A 479 -76.96 76.11 -30.49
C PHE A 479 -77.58 74.92 -31.24
N SER A 480 -77.08 74.70 -32.45
CA SER A 480 -77.44 73.57 -33.33
C SER A 480 -76.20 72.75 -33.69
N TYR A 481 -76.34 71.44 -33.76
CA TYR A 481 -75.28 70.54 -34.21
C TYR A 481 -75.83 69.47 -35.15
N SER A 482 -74.97 68.95 -36.02
CA SER A 482 -75.27 67.80 -36.87
C SER A 482 -74.03 66.91 -36.98
N VAL A 483 -74.20 65.61 -36.76
CA VAL A 483 -73.19 64.57 -36.98
C VAL A 483 -73.75 63.62 -38.02
N SER A 484 -73.11 63.54 -39.19
CA SER A 484 -73.59 62.72 -40.30
C SER A 484 -72.43 62.11 -41.11
N ALA A 485 -72.73 61.06 -41.85
CA ALA A 485 -71.79 60.39 -42.77
C ALA A 485 -72.36 60.43 -44.20
N SER A 486 -71.49 60.34 -45.20
CA SER A 486 -71.89 60.17 -46.60
C SER A 486 -72.44 58.77 -46.86
N ASP A 487 -73.25 58.60 -47.91
CA ASP A 487 -73.75 57.29 -48.35
C ASP A 487 -72.60 56.34 -48.80
N ALA A 488 -71.38 56.86 -48.98
CA ALA A 488 -70.20 56.07 -49.32
C ALA A 488 -69.57 55.38 -48.09
N ILE A 489 -69.94 55.75 -46.86
CA ILE A 489 -69.44 55.14 -45.64
C ILE A 489 -70.47 54.16 -45.07
N ASP A 490 -70.01 52.96 -44.73
CA ASP A 490 -70.68 52.07 -43.78
C ASP A 490 -70.15 52.36 -42.35
N PRO A 491 -70.91 53.03 -41.46
CA PRO A 491 -70.41 53.45 -40.16
C PRO A 491 -70.05 52.29 -39.23
N ASP A 492 -70.63 51.11 -39.41
CA ASP A 492 -70.36 49.94 -38.57
C ASP A 492 -69.08 49.21 -38.98
N TYR A 493 -68.70 49.30 -40.26
CA TYR A 493 -67.52 48.62 -40.82
C TYR A 493 -66.25 49.49 -40.77
N HIS A 494 -66.36 50.78 -41.07
CA HIS A 494 -65.21 51.67 -41.09
C HIS A 494 -64.75 52.00 -39.67
N THR A 495 -63.44 52.03 -39.44
CA THR A 495 -62.88 52.26 -38.10
C THR A 495 -61.98 53.49 -38.02
N VAL A 496 -61.94 54.08 -36.83
CA VAL A 496 -61.14 55.24 -36.48
C VAL A 496 -60.43 55.02 -35.14
N PRO A 497 -59.25 55.60 -34.92
CA PRO A 497 -58.67 55.67 -33.58
C PRO A 497 -59.68 56.32 -32.62
N PRO A 498 -59.87 55.77 -31.41
CA PRO A 498 -60.90 56.25 -30.50
C PRO A 498 -60.70 57.72 -30.11
N MET A 499 -61.78 58.50 -30.13
CA MET A 499 -61.84 59.90 -29.71
C MET A 499 -60.88 60.83 -30.47
N ILE A 500 -60.66 60.55 -31.74
CA ILE A 500 -59.73 61.31 -32.57
C ILE A 500 -60.26 62.70 -32.91
N LEU A 501 -61.58 62.86 -33.05
CA LEU A 501 -62.21 64.13 -33.42
C LEU A 501 -62.59 64.99 -32.22
N GLN A 502 -62.72 64.38 -31.04
CA GLN A 502 -63.13 65.07 -29.82
C GLN A 502 -62.29 66.33 -29.52
N PRO A 503 -60.95 66.35 -29.64
CA PRO A 503 -60.17 67.54 -29.35
C PRO A 503 -60.49 68.72 -30.29
N PHE A 504 -60.89 68.44 -31.53
CA PHE A 504 -61.26 69.46 -32.50
C PHE A 504 -62.67 69.99 -32.25
N VAL A 505 -63.60 69.11 -31.90
CA VAL A 505 -64.95 69.49 -31.45
C VAL A 505 -64.89 70.34 -30.17
N GLU A 506 -64.05 69.94 -29.20
CA GLU A 506 -63.77 70.72 -27.98
C GLU A 506 -63.23 72.11 -28.29
N ASN A 507 -62.26 72.21 -29.19
CA ASN A 507 -61.69 73.48 -29.59
C ASN A 507 -62.71 74.36 -30.33
N SER A 508 -63.53 73.81 -31.22
CA SER A 508 -64.60 74.55 -31.90
C SER A 508 -65.62 75.11 -30.90
N ILE A 509 -65.99 74.37 -29.87
CA ILE A 509 -66.91 74.84 -28.82
C ILE A 509 -66.25 75.92 -27.95
N LYS A 510 -65.07 75.64 -27.40
CA LYS A 510 -64.40 76.49 -26.40
C LYS A 510 -63.83 77.77 -27.01
N HIS A 511 -63.20 77.68 -28.18
CA HIS A 511 -62.44 78.78 -28.78
C HIS A 511 -63.16 79.42 -29.98
N GLY A 512 -64.06 78.70 -30.64
CA GLY A 512 -64.85 79.22 -31.76
C GLY A 512 -66.21 79.79 -31.34
N LEU A 513 -67.06 78.96 -30.73
CA LEU A 513 -68.49 79.26 -30.54
C LEU A 513 -68.83 80.00 -29.24
N LEU A 514 -68.04 79.81 -28.17
CA LEU A 514 -68.27 80.46 -26.87
C LEU A 514 -68.30 82.00 -26.96
N HIS A 515 -67.46 82.57 -27.83
CA HIS A 515 -67.28 84.02 -27.97
C HIS A 515 -68.15 84.66 -29.07
N LYS A 516 -68.98 83.87 -29.78
CA LYS A 516 -69.90 84.36 -30.82
C LYS A 516 -71.23 84.83 -30.22
N GLN A 517 -71.77 85.95 -30.72
CA GLN A 517 -73.15 86.36 -30.49
C GLN A 517 -74.05 85.97 -31.68
N GLY A 518 -75.23 85.43 -31.42
CA GLY A 518 -76.18 84.91 -32.42
C GLY A 518 -76.14 83.39 -32.61
N ALA A 519 -76.65 82.90 -33.74
CA ALA A 519 -76.79 81.47 -34.02
C ALA A 519 -75.43 80.73 -34.05
N ARG A 520 -75.33 79.66 -33.27
CA ARG A 520 -74.13 78.81 -33.14
C ARG A 520 -74.40 77.45 -33.81
N LYS A 521 -73.50 77.04 -34.69
CA LYS A 521 -73.62 75.80 -35.46
C LYS A 521 -72.28 75.07 -35.52
N ILE A 522 -72.32 73.77 -35.26
CA ILE A 522 -71.21 72.84 -35.51
C ILE A 522 -71.68 71.66 -36.37
N THR A 523 -70.92 71.34 -37.40
CA THR A 523 -71.19 70.22 -38.31
C THR A 523 -70.00 69.28 -38.25
N VAL A 524 -70.25 68.02 -37.90
CA VAL A 524 -69.26 66.94 -38.00
C VAL A 524 -69.69 66.04 -39.15
N TYR A 525 -68.81 65.86 -40.13
CA TYR A 525 -69.12 65.11 -41.33
C TYR A 525 -68.00 64.11 -41.67
N PHE A 526 -68.39 62.86 -41.87
CA PHE A 526 -67.52 61.77 -42.29
C PHE A 526 -67.74 61.48 -43.78
N ASP A 527 -66.67 61.34 -44.54
CA ASP A 527 -66.69 60.97 -45.96
C ASP A 527 -65.50 60.09 -46.35
N ILE A 528 -65.54 59.49 -47.53
CA ILE A 528 -64.40 58.79 -48.13
C ILE A 528 -63.88 59.61 -49.29
N ASP A 529 -62.56 59.76 -49.37
CA ASP A 529 -61.93 60.42 -50.51
C ASP A 529 -62.21 59.66 -51.82
N PRO A 530 -62.34 60.32 -52.99
CA PRO A 530 -62.64 59.64 -54.27
C PRO A 530 -61.63 58.55 -54.67
N THR A 531 -60.46 58.52 -54.06
CA THR A 531 -59.44 57.46 -54.26
C THR A 531 -59.62 56.24 -53.36
N GLU A 532 -60.63 56.24 -52.48
CA GLU A 532 -60.93 55.21 -51.46
C GLU A 532 -59.77 54.86 -50.51
N ARG A 533 -58.72 55.68 -50.47
CA ARG A 533 -57.56 55.47 -49.60
C ARG A 533 -57.70 56.08 -48.22
N TYR A 534 -58.57 57.07 -48.06
CA TYR A 534 -58.64 57.87 -46.84
C TYR A 534 -60.09 58.07 -46.42
N LEU A 535 -60.32 57.88 -45.13
CA LEU A 535 -61.47 58.39 -44.41
C LEU A 535 -61.23 59.86 -44.07
N ILE A 536 -62.11 60.71 -44.58
CA ILE A 536 -62.09 62.16 -44.42
C ILE A 536 -63.08 62.53 -43.31
N CYS A 537 -62.55 62.98 -42.18
CA CYS A 537 -63.35 63.44 -41.06
C CYS A 537 -63.27 64.96 -40.97
N SER A 538 -64.40 65.65 -41.00
CA SER A 538 -64.42 67.11 -40.98
C SER A 538 -65.25 67.67 -39.82
N VAL A 539 -64.73 68.71 -39.19
CA VAL A 539 -65.41 69.48 -38.12
C VAL A 539 -65.48 70.92 -38.58
N GLU A 540 -66.69 71.44 -38.78
CA GLU A 540 -66.96 72.78 -39.31
C GLU A 540 -67.79 73.58 -38.31
N ASP A 541 -67.27 74.72 -37.87
CA ASP A 541 -67.96 75.65 -36.98
C ASP A 541 -68.16 77.02 -37.61
N ASN A 542 -69.26 77.68 -37.26
CA ASN A 542 -69.56 79.04 -37.69
C ASN A 542 -69.05 80.11 -36.71
N GLY A 543 -68.00 79.81 -35.95
CA GLY A 543 -67.44 80.65 -34.88
C GLY A 543 -66.78 81.94 -35.35
N VAL A 544 -66.01 82.58 -34.46
CA VAL A 544 -65.33 83.85 -34.74
C VAL A 544 -64.07 83.72 -35.61
N GLY A 545 -63.68 82.49 -35.99
CA GLY A 545 -62.47 82.21 -36.78
C GLY A 545 -61.17 82.20 -35.94
N ARG A 546 -60.11 81.61 -36.50
CA ARG A 546 -58.83 81.37 -35.79
C ARG A 546 -58.09 82.65 -35.43
N GLU A 547 -58.01 83.64 -36.33
CA GLU A 547 -57.30 84.90 -36.10
C GLU A 547 -57.97 85.76 -35.02
N ARG A 548 -59.31 85.89 -35.06
CA ARG A 548 -60.08 86.63 -34.05
C ARG A 548 -60.02 85.95 -32.69
N SER A 549 -60.05 84.61 -32.63
CA SER A 549 -59.87 83.85 -31.38
C SER A 549 -58.47 84.02 -30.78
N ALA A 550 -57.43 84.08 -31.62
CA ALA A 550 -56.05 84.36 -31.19
C ALA A 550 -55.90 85.81 -30.68
N ALA A 551 -56.54 86.79 -31.31
CA ALA A 551 -56.55 88.19 -30.86
C ALA A 551 -57.30 88.38 -29.52
N ILE A 552 -58.40 87.66 -29.31
CA ILE A 552 -59.16 87.66 -28.03
C ILE A 552 -58.35 87.00 -26.90
N LYS A 553 -57.58 85.95 -27.20
CA LYS A 553 -56.63 85.36 -26.24
C LYS A 553 -55.48 86.32 -25.89
N ALA A 554 -55.00 87.11 -26.86
CA ALA A 554 -53.92 88.07 -26.64
C ALA A 554 -54.33 89.29 -25.79
N SER A 555 -55.62 89.64 -25.75
CA SER A 555 -56.11 90.78 -24.95
C SER A 555 -56.57 90.42 -23.53
N ASN A 556 -56.73 89.13 -23.20
CA ASN A 556 -57.36 88.68 -21.95
C ASN A 556 -56.53 87.75 -21.04
N ASP A 557 -55.22 87.56 -21.24
CA ASP A 557 -54.44 86.67 -20.35
C ASP A 557 -53.09 87.26 -19.88
N LEU A 558 -53.10 87.76 -18.64
CA LEU A 558 -51.93 87.76 -17.75
C LEU A 558 -51.70 86.30 -17.30
N GLY A 559 -50.86 85.58 -18.03
CA GLY A 559 -50.15 84.41 -17.51
C GLY A 559 -50.97 83.15 -17.22
N HIS A 560 -51.50 82.49 -18.25
CA HIS A 560 -51.78 81.05 -18.22
C HIS A 560 -51.47 80.40 -19.59
N ASN A 561 -50.29 79.76 -19.70
CA ASN A 561 -49.97 78.89 -20.83
C ASN A 561 -50.96 77.72 -20.84
N SER A 562 -51.81 77.64 -21.86
CA SER A 562 -52.94 76.72 -21.91
C SER A 562 -52.51 75.26 -22.10
N PHE A 563 -52.58 74.47 -21.02
CA PHE A 563 -52.42 73.01 -20.93
C PHE A 563 -53.22 72.17 -21.97
N SER A 564 -54.22 72.77 -22.63
CA SER A 564 -55.05 72.10 -23.62
C SER A 564 -54.43 72.00 -25.03
N THR A 565 -53.42 72.80 -25.38
CA THR A 565 -52.89 72.82 -26.75
C THR A 565 -51.67 71.91 -26.93
N ASP A 566 -50.86 71.74 -25.88
CA ASP A 566 -49.68 70.87 -25.89
C ASP A 566 -50.02 69.37 -25.82
N SER A 567 -51.09 69.01 -25.11
CA SER A 567 -51.58 67.63 -25.01
C SER A 567 -52.18 67.12 -26.33
N ILE A 568 -52.82 68.01 -27.11
CA ILE A 568 -53.32 67.70 -28.45
C ILE A 568 -52.15 67.55 -29.43
N ARG A 569 -51.11 68.40 -29.33
CA ARG A 569 -49.90 68.28 -30.16
C ARG A 569 -49.16 66.96 -29.88
N GLN A 570 -48.93 66.62 -28.62
CA GLN A 570 -48.30 65.33 -28.25
C GLN A 570 -49.10 64.12 -28.72
N ARG A 571 -50.45 64.18 -28.65
CA ARG A 571 -51.31 63.11 -29.15
C ARG A 571 -51.23 62.97 -30.67
N LEU A 572 -51.21 64.07 -31.41
CA LEU A 572 -51.01 64.07 -32.87
C LEU A 572 -49.61 63.58 -33.27
N GLU A 573 -48.57 63.90 -32.50
CA GLU A 573 -47.20 63.40 -32.73
C GLU A 573 -47.10 61.88 -32.54
N LEU A 574 -47.72 61.34 -31.48
CA LEU A 574 -47.77 59.88 -31.23
C LEU A 574 -48.56 59.14 -32.33
N LEU A 575 -49.69 59.71 -32.77
CA LEU A 575 -50.49 59.14 -33.86
C LEU A 575 -49.76 59.21 -35.22
N ASN A 576 -49.02 60.29 -35.49
CA ASN A 576 -48.18 60.39 -36.69
C ASN A 576 -47.06 59.33 -36.70
N GLN A 577 -46.50 58.98 -35.54
CA GLN A 577 -45.47 57.94 -35.42
C GLN A 577 -46.03 56.52 -35.62
N GLU A 578 -47.25 56.23 -35.13
CA GLU A 578 -47.89 54.92 -35.32
C GLU A 578 -48.46 54.72 -36.74
N LEU A 579 -49.06 55.74 -37.33
CA LEU A 579 -49.78 55.62 -38.61
C LEU A 579 -48.96 56.01 -39.86
N LYS A 580 -47.75 56.60 -39.69
CA LYS A 580 -46.79 56.95 -40.77
C LYS A 580 -47.39 57.72 -41.96
N LEU A 581 -47.96 58.91 -41.71
CA LEU A 581 -48.56 59.73 -42.79
C LEU A 581 -48.13 61.19 -42.69
N GLU A 582 -47.71 61.77 -43.82
CA GLU A 582 -47.43 63.19 -43.96
C GLU A 582 -48.74 63.98 -44.17
N GLU A 583 -48.93 65.05 -43.39
CA GLU A 583 -50.04 66.03 -43.44
C GLU A 583 -51.47 65.51 -43.13
N LEU A 584 -51.72 65.16 -41.87
CA LEU A 584 -53.00 64.60 -41.40
C LEU A 584 -54.12 65.63 -41.12
N VAL A 585 -53.84 66.93 -40.93
CA VAL A 585 -54.85 67.93 -40.53
C VAL A 585 -54.74 69.20 -41.39
N VAL A 586 -55.77 69.47 -42.19
CA VAL A 586 -55.87 70.69 -42.98
C VAL A 586 -56.91 71.62 -42.35
N PHE A 587 -56.50 72.85 -42.07
CA PHE A 587 -57.38 73.89 -41.54
C PHE A 587 -57.79 74.83 -42.67
N HIS A 588 -59.09 75.04 -42.83
CA HIS A 588 -59.66 76.02 -43.76
C HIS A 588 -60.45 77.07 -42.99
N ASP A 589 -60.16 78.35 -43.23
CA ASP A 589 -61.01 79.44 -42.74
C ASP A 589 -62.17 79.66 -43.71
N GLN A 590 -63.39 79.79 -43.18
CA GLN A 590 -64.55 80.11 -44.00
C GLN A 590 -64.74 81.63 -44.09
N ILE A 591 -64.84 82.14 -45.32
CA ILE A 591 -64.97 83.58 -45.61
C ILE A 591 -66.39 83.84 -46.13
N SER A 592 -67.12 84.75 -45.49
CA SER A 592 -68.43 85.22 -45.93
C SER A 592 -68.44 86.76 -45.91
N ASP A 593 -68.82 87.39 -47.01
CA ASP A 593 -68.78 88.86 -47.21
C ASP A 593 -67.42 89.52 -46.90
N GLY A 594 -66.31 88.84 -47.20
CA GLY A 594 -64.95 89.37 -47.02
C GLY A 594 -64.40 89.35 -45.59
N ASP A 595 -65.18 88.82 -44.62
CA ASP A 595 -64.78 88.65 -43.21
C ASP A 595 -64.74 87.14 -42.84
N ILE A 596 -63.82 86.73 -41.95
CA ILE A 596 -63.71 85.32 -41.52
C ILE A 596 -64.89 84.98 -40.60
N SER A 597 -65.70 83.99 -40.99
CA SER A 597 -66.98 83.63 -40.35
C SER A 597 -67.07 82.20 -39.83
N GLY A 598 -65.95 81.48 -39.74
CA GLY A 598 -65.91 80.10 -39.21
C GLY A 598 -64.59 79.37 -39.47
N THR A 599 -64.48 78.15 -38.97
CA THR A 599 -63.32 77.28 -39.15
C THR A 599 -63.75 75.87 -39.53
N LYS A 600 -63.10 75.29 -40.54
CA LYS A 600 -63.25 73.89 -40.94
C LYS A 600 -61.94 73.15 -40.75
N VAL A 601 -61.96 72.10 -39.97
CA VAL A 601 -60.84 71.19 -39.75
C VAL A 601 -61.12 69.90 -40.51
N VAL A 602 -60.17 69.45 -41.33
CA VAL A 602 -60.27 68.19 -42.08
C VAL A 602 -59.14 67.28 -41.65
N LEU A 603 -59.49 66.10 -41.14
CA LEU A 603 -58.59 65.02 -40.80
C LEU A 603 -58.66 63.93 -41.87
N LYS A 604 -57.50 63.50 -42.37
CA LYS A 604 -57.38 62.40 -43.35
C LYS A 604 -56.78 61.18 -42.68
N ILE A 605 -57.58 60.14 -42.45
CA ILE A 605 -57.15 58.90 -41.81
C ILE A 605 -57.06 57.82 -42.90
N PRO A 606 -55.94 57.12 -43.11
CA PRO A 606 -55.88 56.07 -44.11
C PRO A 606 -56.80 54.92 -43.72
N LEU A 607 -57.51 54.42 -44.72
CA LEU A 607 -58.24 53.17 -44.59
C LEU A 607 -57.22 52.03 -44.67
N SER A 608 -57.16 51.23 -43.59
CA SER A 608 -56.29 50.06 -43.47
C SER A 608 -56.92 48.82 -44.06
#